data_AF-A0A3N9UI15-F1
#
_entry.id   AF-A0A3N9UI15-F1
#
_cell.length_a   1.000
_cell.length_b   1.000
_cell.length_c   1.000
_cell.angle_alpha   90.00
_cell.angle_beta   90.00
_cell.angle_gamma   90.00
#
_symmetry.space_group_name_H-M   'P 1'
#
loop_
_entity.id
_entity.type
_entity.pdbx_description
1 polymer ?
#
loop_
_entity_poly.entity_id
_entity_poly.type
_entity_poly.pdbx_seq_one_letter_code
_entity_poly.pdbx_strand_id
1 'polypeptide(L)'
;MTTNASKQYNGIILLTGYLQRLYVMEEVLVKVGEPSSSERFHKVKDYLDQIYAIIPVFEETKSLTTEQLQLLQSITGHTEELMSTYFRQLPMSFNQKLAIVGSSLFAEQQVNAGIIRLGEIFNVEVNRDFHQRVKFYQDRTKIINYLVHVLHKKEQPEEQMLKPIEMWFNDVMRNREHILNDMKHIGTMIGF
;
A
#
# COMPACT_ATOMS: atom_id res chain seq x y z
N MET A 1 20.97 9.85 18.13
CA MET A 1 19.53 10.16 18.32
C MET A 1 18.71 9.99 17.04
N THR A 2 19.29 10.08 15.84
CA THR A 2 18.60 9.91 14.53
C THR A 2 18.11 8.48 14.21
N THR A 3 18.64 7.46 14.88
CA THR A 3 18.29 6.05 14.67
C THR A 3 16.87 5.71 15.11
N ASN A 4 16.30 6.45 16.06
CA ASN A 4 14.90 6.23 16.46
C ASN A 4 13.94 6.86 15.44
N ALA A 5 14.13 8.14 15.10
CA ALA A 5 13.25 8.85 14.18
C ALA A 5 13.19 8.25 12.76
N SER A 6 14.33 7.79 12.23
CA SER A 6 14.36 7.09 10.92
C SER A 6 13.61 5.77 10.96
N LYS A 7 13.72 5.00 12.05
CA LYS A 7 12.94 3.76 12.27
C LYS A 7 11.45 4.05 12.36
N GLN A 8 11.06 5.09 13.09
CA GLN A 8 9.66 5.53 13.22
C GLN A 8 9.09 5.95 11.86
N TYR A 9 9.84 6.75 11.09
CA TYR A 9 9.44 7.15 9.75
C TYR A 9 9.27 5.94 8.81
N ASN A 10 10.17 4.97 8.90
CA ASN A 10 10.04 3.72 8.15
C ASN A 10 8.77 2.94 8.53
N GLY A 11 8.42 2.91 9.83
CA GLY A 11 7.16 2.34 10.29
C GLY A 11 5.94 3.05 9.70
N ILE A 12 5.97 4.39 9.64
CA ILE A 12 4.91 5.20 9.00
C ILE A 12 4.82 4.88 7.49
N ILE A 13 5.95 4.78 6.78
CA ILE A 13 5.99 4.39 5.36
C ILE A 13 5.30 3.04 5.15
N LEU A 14 5.65 2.02 5.95
CA LEU A 14 5.03 0.71 5.84
C LEU A 14 3.53 0.78 6.11
N LEU A 15 3.10 1.48 7.17
CA LEU A 15 1.68 1.64 7.50
C LEU A 15 0.89 2.25 6.35
N THR A 16 1.42 3.33 5.75
CA THR A 16 0.79 3.95 4.57
C THR A 16 0.76 3.02 3.37
N GLY A 17 1.78 2.17 3.19
CA GLY A 17 1.78 1.11 2.17
C GLY A 17 0.64 0.11 2.34
N TYR A 18 0.37 -0.36 3.57
CA TYR A 18 -0.77 -1.25 3.84
C TYR A 18 -2.12 -0.56 3.61
N LEU A 19 -2.27 0.66 4.08
CA LEU A 19 -3.47 1.46 3.80
C LEU A 19 -3.66 1.69 2.30
N GLN A 20 -2.58 1.94 1.55
CA GLN A 20 -2.62 2.05 0.09
C GLN A 20 -3.10 0.75 -0.56
N ARG A 21 -2.69 -0.42 -0.06
CA ARG A 21 -3.22 -1.71 -0.56
C ARG A 21 -4.73 -1.77 -0.39
N LEU A 22 -5.20 -1.45 0.82
CA LEU A 22 -6.62 -1.47 1.15
C LEU A 22 -7.42 -0.49 0.27
N TYR A 23 -6.92 0.73 0.12
CA TYR A 23 -7.57 1.80 -0.64
C TYR A 23 -7.70 1.44 -2.12
N VAL A 24 -6.58 1.08 -2.76
CA VAL A 24 -6.54 0.77 -4.20
C VAL A 24 -7.35 -0.49 -4.50
N MET A 25 -7.38 -1.48 -3.59
CA MET A 25 -8.19 -2.67 -3.82
C MET A 25 -9.67 -2.30 -3.97
N GLU A 26 -10.20 -1.55 -3.02
CA GLU A 26 -11.60 -1.11 -3.05
C GLU A 26 -11.88 -0.18 -4.25
N GLU A 27 -10.97 0.75 -4.57
CA GLU A 27 -11.09 1.62 -5.73
C GLU A 27 -11.19 0.83 -7.05
N VAL A 28 -10.31 -0.17 -7.22
CA VAL A 28 -10.33 -1.04 -8.41
C VAL A 28 -11.62 -1.83 -8.48
N LEU A 29 -12.05 -2.46 -7.37
CA LEU A 29 -13.27 -3.26 -7.32
C LEU A 29 -14.50 -2.45 -7.73
N VAL A 30 -14.64 -1.22 -7.20
CA VAL A 30 -15.71 -0.29 -7.60
C VAL A 30 -15.68 -0.03 -9.11
N LYS A 31 -14.52 0.32 -9.66
CA LYS A 31 -14.39 0.69 -11.07
C LYS A 31 -14.72 -0.45 -12.02
N VAL A 32 -14.38 -1.68 -11.64
CA VAL A 32 -14.60 -2.89 -12.46
C VAL A 32 -15.93 -3.60 -12.15
N GLY A 33 -16.80 -3.00 -11.33
CA GLY A 33 -18.15 -3.49 -11.04
C GLY A 33 -18.20 -4.73 -10.14
N GLU A 34 -17.16 -4.97 -9.33
CA GLU A 34 -17.12 -6.06 -8.36
C GLU A 34 -17.65 -5.59 -6.98
N PRO A 35 -18.15 -6.51 -6.13
CA PRO A 35 -18.54 -6.16 -4.77
C PRO A 35 -17.38 -5.55 -3.99
N SER A 36 -17.60 -4.34 -3.46
CA SER A 36 -16.67 -3.53 -2.67
C SER A 36 -17.33 -3.10 -1.36
N SER A 37 -16.52 -2.77 -0.34
CA SER A 37 -17.01 -2.21 0.91
C SER A 37 -16.81 -0.70 0.93
N SER A 38 -17.91 0.05 0.76
CA SER A 38 -17.90 1.52 0.87
C SER A 38 -17.38 1.96 2.25
N GLU A 39 -17.81 1.28 3.32
CA GLU A 39 -17.33 1.58 4.68
C GLU A 39 -15.81 1.44 4.80
N ARG A 40 -15.25 0.34 4.29
CA ARG A 40 -13.79 0.12 4.28
C ARG A 40 -13.07 1.17 3.45
N PHE A 41 -13.59 1.51 2.27
CA PHE A 41 -13.01 2.54 1.40
C PHE A 41 -12.89 3.89 2.12
N HIS A 42 -13.98 4.34 2.76
CA HIS A 42 -14.00 5.61 3.48
C HIS A 42 -13.09 5.59 4.71
N LYS A 43 -13.15 4.53 5.53
CA LYS A 43 -12.27 4.38 6.71
C LYS A 43 -10.79 4.44 6.34
N VAL A 44 -10.38 3.70 5.32
CA VAL A 44 -8.99 3.68 4.88
C VAL A 44 -8.55 5.03 4.35
N LYS A 45 -9.41 5.72 3.59
CA LYS A 45 -9.14 7.08 3.12
C LYS A 45 -8.94 8.03 4.30
N ASP A 46 -9.82 7.99 5.30
CA ASP A 46 -9.72 8.86 6.48
C ASP A 46 -8.43 8.60 7.27
N TYR A 47 -7.98 7.34 7.36
CA TYR A 47 -6.71 7.00 7.99
C TYR A 47 -5.50 7.49 7.18
N LEU A 48 -5.53 7.39 5.86
CA LEU A 48 -4.49 7.96 5.00
C LEU A 48 -4.41 9.48 5.18
N ASP A 49 -5.54 10.18 5.16
CA ASP A 49 -5.60 11.64 5.34
C ASP A 49 -5.01 12.06 6.71
N GLN A 50 -5.34 11.32 7.77
CA GLN A 50 -4.79 11.53 9.11
C GLN A 50 -3.27 11.33 9.17
N ILE A 51 -2.73 10.27 8.55
CA ILE A 51 -1.28 10.05 8.52
C ILE A 51 -0.59 11.12 7.66
N TYR A 52 -1.17 11.51 6.52
CA TYR A 52 -0.60 12.56 5.67
C TYR A 52 -0.58 13.93 6.35
N ALA A 53 -1.44 14.19 7.34
CA ALA A 53 -1.32 15.37 8.19
C ALA A 53 -0.14 15.29 9.18
N ILE A 54 0.28 14.08 9.58
CA ILE A 54 1.41 13.86 10.51
C ILE A 54 2.75 13.97 9.79
N ILE A 55 2.85 13.41 8.57
CA ILE A 55 4.13 13.25 7.86
C ILE A 55 4.94 14.56 7.74
N PRO A 56 4.39 15.70 7.28
CA PRO A 56 5.17 16.93 7.14
C PRO A 56 5.73 17.43 8.47
N VAL A 57 4.91 17.40 9.53
CA VAL A 57 5.33 17.81 10.88
C VAL A 57 6.42 16.89 11.41
N PHE A 58 6.30 15.59 11.18
CA PHE A 58 7.34 14.63 11.55
C PHE A 58 8.62 14.84 10.73
N GLU A 59 8.53 15.11 9.44
CA GLU A 59 9.70 15.39 8.59
C GLU A 59 10.48 16.62 9.06
N GLU A 60 9.80 17.63 9.61
CA GLU A 60 10.43 18.82 10.17
C GLU A 60 11.00 18.58 11.57
N THR A 61 10.21 17.98 12.47
CA THR A 61 10.54 17.86 13.89
C THR A 61 11.35 16.61 14.23
N LYS A 62 11.27 15.57 13.38
CA LYS A 62 11.79 14.21 13.60
C LYS A 62 11.25 13.55 14.86
N SER A 63 10.05 13.94 15.29
CA SER A 63 9.42 13.45 16.51
C SER A 63 7.91 13.33 16.35
N LEU A 64 7.31 12.38 17.05
CA LEU A 64 5.85 12.29 17.20
C LEU A 64 5.45 12.90 18.55
N THR A 65 4.37 13.67 18.56
CA THR A 65 3.70 13.99 19.83
C THR A 65 3.00 12.75 20.40
N THR A 66 2.63 12.79 21.67
CA THR A 66 1.87 11.71 22.32
C THR A 66 0.56 11.41 21.57
N GLU A 67 -0.14 12.46 21.14
CA GLU A 67 -1.40 12.36 20.40
C GLU A 67 -1.20 11.72 19.03
N GLN A 68 -0.14 12.10 18.31
CA GLN A 68 0.21 11.49 17.02
C GLN A 68 0.58 10.02 17.18
N LEU A 69 1.31 9.67 18.24
CA LEU A 69 1.67 8.28 18.53
C LEU A 69 0.44 7.41 18.83
N GLN A 70 -0.47 7.90 19.68
CA GLN A 70 -1.74 7.22 20.00
C GLN A 70 -2.62 7.07 18.77
N LEU A 71 -2.67 8.08 17.90
CA LEU A 71 -3.40 8.02 16.65
C LEU A 71 -2.81 6.96 15.71
N LEU A 72 -1.49 6.94 15.52
CA LEU A 72 -0.82 5.92 14.71
C LEU A 72 -1.02 4.51 15.28
N GLN A 73 -1.03 4.36 16.60
CA GLN A 73 -1.35 3.09 17.27
C GLN A 73 -2.77 2.62 16.94
N SER A 74 -3.75 3.49 17.07
CA SER A 74 -5.15 3.20 16.73
C SER A 74 -5.30 2.81 15.26
N ILE A 75 -4.72 3.59 14.35
CA ILE A 75 -4.76 3.31 12.90
C ILE A 75 -4.08 1.97 12.59
N THR A 76 -2.96 1.65 13.25
CA THR A 76 -2.24 0.39 13.05
C THR A 76 -3.12 -0.81 13.43
N GLY A 77 -3.79 -0.76 14.58
CA GLY A 77 -4.71 -1.82 15.01
C GLY A 77 -5.87 -2.01 14.03
N HIS A 78 -6.53 -0.93 13.61
CA HIS A 78 -7.60 -1.02 12.61
C HIS A 78 -7.12 -1.49 11.24
N THR A 79 -5.89 -1.13 10.84
CA THR A 79 -5.30 -1.59 9.59
C THR A 79 -5.07 -3.11 9.63
N GLU A 80 -4.61 -3.65 10.76
CA GLU A 80 -4.45 -5.09 10.95
C GLU A 80 -5.78 -5.84 10.83
N GLU A 81 -6.83 -5.33 11.48
CA GLU A 81 -8.19 -5.89 11.37
C GLU A 81 -8.68 -5.90 9.91
N LEU A 82 -8.51 -4.79 9.19
CA LEU A 82 -8.91 -4.68 7.79
C LEU A 82 -8.08 -5.61 6.88
N MET A 83 -6.79 -5.78 7.17
CA MET A 83 -5.91 -6.67 6.41
C MET A 83 -6.25 -8.15 6.60
N SER A 84 -6.83 -8.54 7.73
CA SER A 84 -7.25 -9.93 7.97
C SER A 84 -8.24 -10.46 6.91
N THR A 85 -9.02 -9.56 6.31
CA THR A 85 -10.01 -9.85 5.26
C THR A 85 -9.61 -9.34 3.87
N TYR A 86 -8.34 -8.92 3.69
CA TYR A 86 -7.83 -8.44 2.40
C TYR A 86 -7.78 -9.55 1.35
N PHE A 87 -7.26 -10.73 1.70
CA PHE A 87 -7.21 -11.87 0.80
C PHE A 87 -8.54 -12.63 0.79
N ARG A 88 -9.26 -12.57 -0.33
CA ARG A 88 -10.54 -13.29 -0.53
C ARG A 88 -10.33 -14.81 -0.68
N GLN A 89 -11.42 -15.57 -0.53
CA GLN A 89 -11.40 -17.02 -0.80
C GLN A 89 -11.29 -17.29 -2.31
N LEU A 90 -10.63 -18.40 -2.66
CA LEU A 90 -10.51 -18.89 -4.03
C LEU A 90 -11.74 -19.75 -4.41
N PRO A 91 -12.12 -19.82 -5.70
CA PRO A 91 -11.51 -19.14 -6.85
C PRO A 91 -11.92 -17.65 -6.94
N MET A 92 -11.01 -16.81 -7.46
CA MET A 92 -11.28 -15.38 -7.71
C MET A 92 -11.53 -15.10 -9.19
N SER A 93 -12.43 -14.15 -9.48
CA SER A 93 -12.63 -13.61 -10.83
C SER A 93 -11.39 -12.86 -11.32
N PHE A 94 -11.26 -12.64 -12.64
CA PHE A 94 -10.18 -11.82 -13.19
C PHE A 94 -10.15 -10.42 -12.56
N ASN A 95 -11.31 -9.78 -12.40
CA ASN A 95 -11.44 -8.45 -11.81
C ASN A 95 -10.98 -8.42 -10.35
N GLN A 96 -11.27 -9.46 -9.59
CA GLN A 96 -10.79 -9.61 -8.21
C GLN A 96 -9.27 -9.80 -8.15
N LYS A 97 -8.70 -10.61 -9.05
CA LYS A 97 -7.24 -10.76 -9.19
C LYS A 97 -6.58 -9.44 -9.57
N LEU A 98 -7.18 -8.70 -10.51
CA LEU A 98 -6.71 -7.36 -10.91
C LEU A 98 -6.69 -6.39 -9.73
N ALA A 99 -7.70 -6.42 -8.85
CA ALA A 99 -7.72 -5.60 -7.64
C ALA A 99 -6.59 -5.94 -6.65
N ILE A 100 -6.34 -7.23 -6.40
CA ILE A 100 -5.23 -7.69 -5.52
C ILE A 100 -3.86 -7.32 -6.11
N VAL A 101 -3.68 -7.53 -7.40
CA VAL A 101 -2.44 -7.20 -8.11
C VAL A 101 -2.23 -5.69 -8.14
N GLY A 102 -3.24 -4.93 -8.53
CA GLY A 102 -3.19 -3.46 -8.58
C GLY A 102 -2.81 -2.87 -7.23
N SER A 103 -3.57 -3.23 -6.20
CA SER A 103 -3.28 -2.76 -4.83
C SER A 103 -1.88 -3.10 -4.35
N SER A 104 -1.39 -4.30 -4.68
CA SER A 104 -0.02 -4.69 -4.32
C SER A 104 1.03 -3.85 -5.05
N LEU A 105 0.90 -3.66 -6.36
CA LEU A 105 1.87 -2.88 -7.14
C LEU A 105 1.91 -1.40 -6.73
N PHE A 106 0.75 -0.79 -6.49
CA PHE A 106 0.66 0.60 -6.04
C PHE A 106 1.27 0.78 -4.65
N ALA A 107 1.01 -0.14 -3.72
CA ALA A 107 1.61 -0.10 -2.40
C ALA A 107 3.12 -0.27 -2.43
N GLU A 108 3.64 -1.21 -3.23
CA GLU A 108 5.08 -1.38 -3.41
C GLU A 108 5.71 -0.11 -4.00
N GLN A 109 5.09 0.48 -5.02
CA GLN A 109 5.56 1.75 -5.58
C GLN A 109 5.66 2.85 -4.50
N GLN A 110 4.64 2.98 -3.66
CA GLN A 110 4.60 3.95 -2.57
C GLN A 110 5.65 3.68 -1.50
N VAL A 111 5.81 2.44 -1.06
CA VAL A 111 6.82 2.07 -0.06
C VAL A 111 8.23 2.36 -0.59
N ASN A 112 8.53 1.98 -1.83
CA ASN A 112 9.85 2.25 -2.42
C ASN A 112 10.10 3.78 -2.56
N ALA A 113 9.08 4.56 -2.93
CA ALA A 113 9.19 6.03 -2.97
C ALA A 113 9.40 6.62 -1.56
N GLY A 114 8.68 6.10 -0.55
CA GLY A 114 8.85 6.49 0.85
C GLY A 114 10.25 6.20 1.38
N ILE A 115 10.85 5.05 1.02
CA ILE A 115 12.23 4.71 1.42
C ILE A 115 13.25 5.68 0.80
N ILE A 116 13.06 6.09 -0.46
CA ILE A 116 13.91 7.12 -1.08
C ILE A 116 13.78 8.43 -0.32
N ARG A 117 12.55 8.85 -0.03
CA ARG A 117 12.27 10.06 0.77
C ARG A 117 12.91 10.00 2.16
N LEU A 118 12.87 8.85 2.82
CA LEU A 118 13.56 8.62 4.11
C LEU A 118 15.06 8.91 3.96
N GLY A 119 15.69 8.41 2.91
CA GLY A 119 17.09 8.68 2.60
C GLY A 119 17.41 10.17 2.50
N GLU A 120 16.59 10.92 1.77
CA GLU A 120 16.71 12.37 1.63
C GLU A 120 16.56 13.09 2.98
N ILE A 121 15.54 12.71 3.75
CA ILE A 121 15.11 13.38 4.98
C ILE A 121 16.06 13.13 6.15
N PHE A 122 16.74 11.99 6.17
CA PHE A 122 17.68 11.59 7.23
C PHE A 122 19.14 11.57 6.76
N ASN A 123 19.43 11.96 5.51
CA ASN A 123 20.74 11.91 4.89
C ASN A 123 21.39 10.52 4.99
N VAL A 124 20.61 9.48 4.67
CA VAL A 124 21.04 8.08 4.68
C VAL A 124 21.15 7.61 3.24
N GLU A 125 22.24 6.91 2.91
CA GLU A 125 22.41 6.33 1.59
C GLU A 125 21.35 5.26 1.32
N VAL A 126 20.54 5.47 0.28
CA VAL A 126 19.54 4.51 -0.18
C VAL A 126 20.10 3.78 -1.38
N ASN A 127 20.05 2.44 -1.34
CA ASN A 127 20.49 1.60 -2.44
C ASN A 127 19.77 2.00 -3.75
N ARG A 128 20.54 2.13 -4.84
CA ARG A 128 20.04 2.42 -6.20
C ARG A 128 18.93 1.47 -6.65
N ASP A 129 18.89 0.26 -6.11
CA ASP A 129 17.84 -0.73 -6.36
C ASP A 129 16.44 -0.18 -6.04
N PHE A 130 16.27 0.64 -5.00
CA PHE A 130 14.96 1.25 -4.68
C PHE A 130 14.48 2.18 -5.79
N HIS A 131 15.38 2.96 -6.39
CA HIS A 131 15.05 3.83 -7.52
C HIS A 131 14.64 3.03 -8.77
N GLN A 132 15.36 1.92 -9.04
CA GLN A 132 15.00 1.02 -10.13
C GLN A 132 13.65 0.34 -9.87
N ARG A 133 13.36 -0.06 -8.63
CA ARG A 133 12.08 -0.64 -8.22
C ARG A 133 10.93 0.33 -8.41
N VAL A 134 11.08 1.62 -8.08
CA VAL A 134 10.05 2.63 -8.35
C VAL A 134 9.68 2.65 -9.84
N LYS A 135 10.67 2.70 -10.74
CA LYS A 135 10.42 2.67 -12.19
C LYS A 135 9.75 1.36 -12.62
N PHE A 136 10.23 0.24 -12.11
CA PHE A 136 9.66 -1.09 -12.37
C PHE A 136 8.18 -1.19 -11.98
N TYR A 137 7.79 -0.62 -10.85
CA TYR A 137 6.40 -0.60 -10.40
C TYR A 137 5.56 0.43 -11.16
N GLN A 138 6.11 1.61 -11.47
CA GLN A 138 5.44 2.62 -12.31
C GLN A 138 5.02 2.05 -13.67
N ASP A 139 5.88 1.26 -14.32
CA ASP A 139 5.54 0.68 -15.61
C ASP A 139 4.44 -0.39 -15.50
N ARG A 140 4.36 -1.11 -14.38
CA ARG A 140 3.29 -2.08 -14.13
C ARG A 140 1.98 -1.43 -13.72
N THR A 141 2.02 -0.39 -12.90
CA THR A 141 0.81 0.36 -12.51
C THR A 141 0.17 1.06 -13.70
N LYS A 142 0.92 1.42 -14.76
CA LYS A 142 0.34 1.84 -16.06
C LYS A 142 -0.53 0.77 -16.70
N ILE A 143 -0.10 -0.50 -16.67
CA ILE A 143 -0.89 -1.63 -17.19
C ILE A 143 -2.17 -1.78 -16.37
N ILE A 144 -2.08 -1.70 -15.03
CA ILE A 144 -3.24 -1.74 -14.15
C ILE A 144 -4.21 -0.59 -14.47
N ASN A 145 -3.71 0.65 -14.57
CA ASN A 145 -4.53 1.81 -14.89
C ASN A 145 -5.24 1.66 -16.24
N TYR A 146 -4.54 1.17 -17.26
CA TYR A 146 -5.14 0.88 -18.55
C TYR A 146 -6.26 -0.16 -18.44
N LEU A 147 -5.99 -1.32 -17.82
CA LEU A 147 -6.98 -2.39 -17.68
C LEU A 147 -8.22 -1.91 -16.92
N VAL A 148 -8.02 -1.24 -15.79
CA VAL A 148 -9.12 -0.70 -14.97
C VAL A 148 -9.92 0.33 -15.76
N HIS A 149 -9.27 1.20 -16.52
CA HIS A 149 -9.94 2.20 -17.36
C HIS A 149 -10.82 1.57 -18.44
N VAL A 150 -10.28 0.59 -19.18
CA VAL A 150 -10.99 -0.10 -20.27
C VAL A 150 -12.17 -0.90 -19.71
N LEU A 151 -11.97 -1.64 -18.60
CA LEU A 151 -13.03 -2.40 -17.95
C LEU A 151 -14.12 -1.49 -17.37
N HIS A 152 -13.75 -0.35 -16.80
CA HIS A 152 -14.72 0.65 -16.31
C HIS A 152 -15.62 1.19 -17.42
N LYS A 153 -15.07 1.35 -18.63
CA LYS A 153 -15.83 1.72 -19.84
C LYS A 153 -16.62 0.56 -20.45
N LYS A 154 -16.55 -0.64 -19.87
CA LYS A 154 -17.16 -1.88 -20.39
C LYS A 154 -16.64 -2.29 -21.78
N GLU A 155 -15.39 -1.91 -22.06
CA GLU A 155 -14.67 -2.29 -23.27
C GLU A 155 -13.84 -3.56 -23.03
N GLN A 156 -13.41 -4.23 -24.11
CA GLN A 156 -12.49 -5.38 -24.00
C GLN A 156 -11.04 -4.91 -24.06
N PRO A 157 -10.21 -5.21 -23.04
CA PRO A 157 -8.78 -4.94 -23.10
C PRO A 157 -8.07 -5.86 -24.11
N GLU A 158 -6.93 -5.38 -24.62
CA GLU A 158 -6.05 -6.21 -25.44
C GLU A 158 -5.59 -7.45 -24.68
N GLU A 159 -5.68 -8.62 -25.30
CA GLU A 159 -5.37 -9.91 -24.64
C GLU A 159 -3.95 -9.96 -24.07
N GLN A 160 -2.99 -9.31 -24.75
CA GLN A 160 -1.60 -9.21 -24.28
C GLN A 160 -1.47 -8.50 -22.93
N MET A 161 -2.37 -7.56 -22.62
CA MET A 161 -2.37 -6.82 -21.36
C MET A 161 -2.96 -7.64 -20.20
N LEU A 162 -3.75 -8.68 -20.50
CA LEU A 162 -4.36 -9.56 -19.49
C LEU A 162 -3.37 -10.61 -18.97
N LYS A 163 -2.48 -11.10 -19.84
CA LYS A 163 -1.51 -12.17 -19.54
C LYS A 163 -0.71 -12.00 -18.25
N PRO A 164 -0.13 -10.83 -17.93
CA PRO A 164 0.69 -10.70 -16.73
C PRO A 164 -0.08 -10.79 -15.41
N ILE A 165 -1.40 -10.55 -15.41
CA ILE A 165 -2.20 -10.47 -14.17
C ILE A 165 -2.22 -11.79 -13.41
N GLU A 166 -2.33 -12.92 -14.11
CA GLU A 166 -2.37 -14.23 -13.46
C GLU A 166 -1.04 -14.55 -12.77
N MET A 167 0.08 -14.26 -13.45
CA MET A 167 1.42 -14.47 -12.91
C MET A 167 1.64 -13.58 -11.67
N TRP A 168 1.34 -12.28 -11.77
CA TRP A 168 1.50 -11.36 -10.64
C TRP A 168 0.57 -11.70 -9.48
N PHE A 169 -0.64 -12.17 -9.76
CA PHE A 169 -1.55 -12.63 -8.72
C PHE A 169 -0.95 -13.82 -7.95
N ASN A 170 -0.40 -14.80 -8.67
CA ASN A 170 0.26 -15.95 -8.04
C ASN A 170 1.50 -15.52 -7.22
N ASP A 171 2.27 -14.53 -7.68
CA ASP A 171 3.38 -13.95 -6.91
C ASP A 171 2.90 -13.35 -5.59
N VAL A 172 1.82 -12.56 -5.63
CA VAL A 172 1.23 -11.94 -4.44
C VAL A 172 0.69 -13.00 -3.49
N MET A 173 -0.05 -13.99 -4.01
CA MET A 173 -0.64 -15.05 -3.18
C MET A 173 0.41 -15.93 -2.51
N ARG A 174 1.54 -16.21 -3.18
CA ARG A 174 2.68 -16.91 -2.56
C ARG A 174 3.28 -16.17 -1.37
N ASN A 175 3.19 -14.84 -1.37
CA ASN A 175 3.72 -13.99 -0.31
C ASN A 175 2.67 -13.57 0.73
N ARG A 176 1.43 -14.08 0.65
CA ARG A 176 0.32 -13.69 1.52
C ARG A 176 0.67 -13.69 3.00
N GLU A 177 1.28 -14.76 3.49
CA GLU A 177 1.61 -14.90 4.91
C GLU A 177 2.67 -13.90 5.35
N HIS A 178 3.68 -13.66 4.51
CA HIS A 178 4.69 -12.63 4.76
C HIS A 178 4.06 -11.24 4.82
N ILE A 179 3.18 -10.91 3.87
CA ILE A 179 2.45 -9.63 3.85
C ILE A 179 1.64 -9.45 5.15
N LEU A 180 0.95 -10.48 5.63
CA LEU A 180 0.16 -10.38 6.87
C LEU A 180 1.04 -10.31 8.12
N ASN A 181 2.19 -10.99 8.13
CA ASN A 181 3.10 -11.00 9.27
C ASN A 181 3.91 -9.71 9.40
N ASP A 182 4.31 -9.08 8.28
CA ASP A 182 5.05 -7.82 8.27
C ASP A 182 4.30 -6.69 8.99
N MET A 183 2.95 -6.70 8.94
CA MET A 183 2.08 -5.76 9.65
C MET A 183 2.35 -5.73 11.15
N LYS A 184 2.68 -6.89 11.75
CA LYS A 184 2.92 -7.04 13.20
C LYS A 184 4.16 -6.30 13.68
N HIS A 185 5.08 -5.96 12.78
CA HIS A 185 6.32 -5.27 13.12
C HIS A 185 6.21 -3.75 13.06
N ILE A 186 5.14 -3.22 12.46
CA ILE A 186 4.96 -1.78 12.25
C ILE A 186 4.87 -1.01 13.57
N GLY A 187 4.10 -1.51 14.54
CA GLY A 187 3.98 -0.86 15.85
C GLY A 187 5.33 -0.70 16.55
N THR A 188 6.12 -1.78 16.58
CA THR A 188 7.48 -1.77 17.15
C THR A 188 8.44 -0.84 16.41
N MET A 189 8.18 -0.54 15.13
CA MET A 189 8.94 0.45 14.37
C MET A 189 8.56 1.88 14.74
N ILE A 190 7.27 2.14 14.91
CA ILE A 190 6.74 3.46 15.29
C ILE A 190 7.00 3.78 16.78
N GLY A 191 7.10 2.76 17.62
CA GLY A 191 7.49 2.88 19.02
C GLY A 191 6.38 2.60 20.04
N PHE A 192 5.47 1.68 19.73
CA PHE A 192 4.44 1.16 20.64
C PHE A 192 4.27 -0.36 20.52
#